data_AF-A0A8R2A343-F1
#
_entry.id   AF-A0A8R2A343-F1
#
_cell.length_a   1.000
_cell.length_b   1.000
_cell.length_c   1.000
_cell.angle_alpha   90.00
_cell.angle_beta   90.00
_cell.angle_gamma   90.00
#
_symmetry.space_group_name_H-M   'P 1'
#
loop_
_entity.id
_entity.type
_entity.pdbx_description
1 polymer ?
#
loop_
_entity_poly.entity_id
_entity_poly.type
_entity_poly.pdbx_seq_one_letter_code
_entity_poly.pdbx_strand_id
1 'polypeptide(L)'
;MRWKFQQLRSSFSLFIIITFVSCFVTVFIYISDTRYLYDHSSVTTCTMLDMEIFVEQLSKLNKLNDNNIKERIKHFGPVLDAIVKSLNISIPKELKSLMVTNKSVEIVRSPMTHLDGFTFLPQLWAHEDNLRPFILHSGGRKTVSMVYGIPTVRRQKKNYLIQTMVNIVNNMNQNEMEDSLIVVMIGEIDREYTQRVTTEIKNRLPEAVNSGLVDIIAPTPEYYPDFSKLRLTLGDSRDRVSWRSKQNLDYAFLMMYCQPKGSFYVQIEDDIITKPQFHTIMKNTALQSIANGQEWFILDFGELGFIGKMFRCSDLSWLIQYLIMFYNDQPVDWLLDGIVETKACGYYKMNCRRLKDNLWVKCNQTLFQHIGIWSSLPGKIQRAKARHFNSRILLYKNNH
;
A
#
# COMPACT_ATOMS: atom_id res chain seq x y z
N MET A 1 21.59 -65.36 12.74
CA MET A 1 20.28 -64.74 13.00
C MET A 1 20.52 -63.31 13.51
N ARG A 2 20.64 -62.32 12.61
CA ARG A 2 20.94 -60.92 12.93
C ARG A 2 19.68 -60.10 12.70
N TRP A 3 19.06 -59.62 13.78
CA TRP A 3 17.97 -58.66 13.69
C TRP A 3 18.53 -57.25 13.49
N LYS A 4 18.00 -56.57 12.46
CA LYS A 4 18.21 -55.15 12.15
C LYS A 4 17.52 -54.29 13.21
N PHE A 5 18.29 -53.50 13.95
CA PHE A 5 17.81 -52.30 14.64
C PHE A 5 18.52 -51.09 14.05
N GLN A 6 18.04 -50.59 12.90
CA GLN A 6 18.61 -49.39 12.28
C GLN A 6 17.60 -48.55 11.48
N GLN A 7 16.34 -48.50 11.93
CA GLN A 7 15.31 -47.70 11.25
C GLN A 7 14.35 -46.93 12.17
N LEU A 8 14.68 -46.74 13.45
CA LEU A 8 13.84 -45.92 14.37
C LEU A 8 14.33 -44.47 14.56
N ARG A 9 15.60 -44.14 14.29
CA ARG A 9 16.12 -42.78 14.56
C ARG A 9 15.66 -41.72 13.55
N SER A 10 15.58 -42.04 12.26
CA SER A 10 15.21 -41.06 11.22
C SER A 10 13.72 -40.70 11.25
N SER A 11 12.84 -41.66 11.55
CA SER A 11 11.40 -41.41 11.72
C SER A 11 11.11 -40.55 12.94
N PHE A 12 11.87 -40.72 14.03
CA PHE A 12 11.69 -39.94 15.25
C PHE A 12 12.14 -38.49 15.06
N SER A 13 13.27 -38.27 14.38
CA SER A 13 13.72 -36.93 14.00
C SER A 13 12.77 -36.25 13.02
N LEU A 14 12.20 -36.99 12.05
CA LEU A 14 11.20 -36.45 11.13
C LEU A 14 9.89 -36.10 11.84
N PHE A 15 9.46 -36.94 12.79
CA PHE A 15 8.27 -36.67 13.59
C PHE A 15 8.47 -35.45 14.48
N ILE A 16 9.63 -35.30 15.12
CA ILE A 16 9.99 -34.09 15.90
C ILE A 16 9.99 -32.85 15.00
N ILE A 17 10.55 -32.91 13.78
CA ILE A 17 10.55 -31.75 12.87
C ILE A 17 9.13 -31.41 12.42
N ILE A 18 8.29 -32.40 12.11
CA ILE A 18 6.90 -32.17 11.69
C ILE A 18 6.07 -31.62 12.85
N THR A 19 6.21 -32.15 14.06
CA THR A 19 5.50 -31.60 15.24
C THR A 19 6.02 -30.23 15.60
N PHE A 20 7.33 -29.98 15.48
CA PHE A 20 7.91 -28.66 15.74
C PHE A 20 7.48 -27.63 14.69
N VAL A 21 7.47 -27.98 13.39
CA VAL A 21 6.95 -27.13 12.31
C VAL A 21 5.45 -26.92 12.44
N SER A 22 4.69 -27.95 12.81
CA SER A 22 3.25 -27.82 13.07
C SER A 22 2.99 -26.91 14.26
N CYS A 23 3.74 -27.05 15.36
CA CYS A 23 3.68 -26.15 16.51
C CYS A 23 4.13 -24.74 16.17
N PHE A 24 5.16 -24.57 15.33
CA PHE A 24 5.61 -23.25 14.90
C PHE A 24 4.61 -22.60 13.96
N VAL A 25 3.94 -23.35 13.08
CA VAL A 25 2.89 -22.85 12.21
C VAL A 25 1.65 -22.50 13.03
N THR A 26 1.24 -23.32 14.01
CA THR A 26 0.14 -22.94 14.91
C THR A 26 0.51 -21.80 15.84
N VAL A 27 1.75 -21.69 16.33
CA VAL A 27 2.24 -20.53 17.09
C VAL A 27 2.38 -19.31 16.20
N PHE A 28 2.74 -19.43 14.92
CA PHE A 28 2.82 -18.32 13.97
C PHE A 28 1.44 -17.86 13.49
N ILE A 29 0.49 -18.78 13.33
CA ILE A 29 -0.93 -18.48 13.11
C ILE A 29 -1.49 -17.85 14.39
N TYR A 30 -1.20 -18.41 15.57
CA TYR A 30 -1.60 -17.87 16.86
C TYR A 30 -0.96 -16.50 17.13
N ILE A 31 0.29 -16.22 16.76
CA ILE A 31 0.96 -14.91 16.86
C ILE A 31 0.45 -13.96 15.77
N SER A 32 0.04 -14.48 14.61
CA SER A 32 -0.63 -13.67 13.59
C SER A 32 -2.05 -13.28 14.02
N ASP A 33 -2.73 -14.13 14.81
CA ASP A 33 -4.02 -13.85 15.46
C ASP A 33 -3.89 -13.05 16.76
N THR A 34 -2.83 -13.26 17.55
CA THR A 34 -2.55 -12.60 18.85
C THR A 34 -1.61 -11.40 18.74
N ARG A 35 -1.38 -10.90 17.51
CA ARG A 35 -0.94 -9.51 17.29
C ARG A 35 -1.94 -8.47 17.83
N TYR A 36 -3.08 -8.92 18.35
CA TYR A 36 -3.89 -8.25 19.35
C TYR A 36 -3.57 -8.78 20.76
N LEU A 37 -2.96 -7.93 21.58
CA LEU A 37 -2.72 -8.01 23.04
C LEU A 37 -1.33 -8.45 23.57
N TYR A 38 -0.72 -7.47 24.28
CA TYR A 38 0.32 -7.51 25.32
C TYR A 38 1.83 -7.42 24.98
N ASP A 39 2.43 -6.38 25.62
CA ASP A 39 3.83 -6.09 26.00
C ASP A 39 4.99 -6.59 25.11
N HIS A 40 5.57 -5.68 24.32
CA HIS A 40 6.57 -5.98 23.29
C HIS A 40 8.02 -6.17 23.78
N SER A 41 8.38 -5.85 25.03
CA SER A 41 9.79 -5.90 25.44
C SER A 41 10.30 -7.30 25.82
N SER A 42 9.47 -8.10 26.50
CA SER A 42 9.79 -9.46 26.96
C SER A 42 9.57 -10.53 25.88
N VAL A 43 8.62 -10.31 24.97
CA VAL A 43 8.36 -11.19 23.83
C VAL A 43 9.49 -11.12 22.80
N THR A 44 10.06 -9.92 22.58
CA THR A 44 11.17 -9.73 21.63
C THR A 44 12.46 -10.41 22.11
N THR A 45 12.76 -10.39 23.40
CA THR A 45 13.93 -11.09 23.95
C THR A 45 13.75 -12.61 23.98
N CYS A 46 12.55 -13.10 24.28
CA CYS A 46 12.22 -14.53 24.20
C CYS A 46 12.34 -15.07 22.76
N THR A 47 11.81 -14.32 21.78
CA THR A 47 11.89 -14.68 20.35
C THR A 47 13.30 -14.59 19.77
N MET A 48 14.15 -13.68 20.26
CA MET A 48 15.58 -13.66 19.89
C MET A 48 16.32 -14.91 20.37
N LEU A 49 16.09 -15.33 21.63
CA LEU A 49 16.72 -16.52 22.20
C LEU A 49 16.31 -17.80 21.46
N ASP A 50 15.02 -17.93 21.13
CA ASP A 50 14.52 -19.06 20.35
C ASP A 50 15.14 -19.12 18.95
N MET A 51 15.35 -17.94 18.33
CA MET A 51 16.01 -17.83 17.03
C MET A 51 17.51 -18.16 17.10
N GLU A 52 18.21 -17.75 18.15
CA GLU A 52 19.60 -18.14 18.38
C GLU A 52 19.74 -19.66 18.52
N ILE A 53 18.86 -20.30 19.29
CA ILE A 53 18.79 -21.76 19.45
C ILE A 53 18.52 -22.43 18.10
N PHE A 54 17.59 -21.88 17.31
CA PHE A 54 17.26 -22.40 15.98
C PHE A 54 18.45 -22.31 15.00
N VAL A 55 19.16 -21.18 14.98
CA VAL A 55 20.38 -21.01 14.17
C VAL A 55 21.46 -22.02 14.61
N GLU A 56 21.61 -22.26 15.91
CA GLU A 56 22.55 -23.26 16.43
C GLU A 56 22.16 -24.68 15.97
N GLN A 57 20.88 -25.05 16.05
CA GLN A 57 20.38 -26.35 15.58
C GLN A 57 20.59 -26.54 14.07
N LEU A 58 20.29 -25.52 13.26
CA LEU A 58 20.56 -25.55 11.82
C LEU A 58 22.05 -25.72 11.53
N SER A 59 22.93 -25.07 12.31
CA SER A 59 24.38 -25.26 12.17
C SER A 59 24.81 -26.70 12.46
N LYS A 60 24.20 -27.35 13.48
CA LYS A 60 24.44 -28.75 13.83
C LYS A 60 23.93 -29.70 12.74
N LEU A 61 22.76 -29.43 12.17
CA LEU A 61 22.19 -30.21 11.07
C LEU A 61 23.04 -30.08 9.80
N ASN A 62 23.56 -28.89 9.49
CA ASN A 62 24.45 -28.69 8.35
C ASN A 62 25.75 -29.51 8.47
N LYS A 63 26.27 -29.69 9.69
CA LYS A 63 27.45 -30.54 9.95
C LYS A 63 27.23 -32.03 9.63
N LEU A 64 25.97 -32.48 9.53
CA LEU A 64 25.66 -33.86 9.11
C LEU A 64 25.91 -34.10 7.62
N ASN A 65 26.19 -33.05 6.84
CA ASN A 65 26.58 -33.11 5.43
C ASN A 65 25.57 -33.85 4.52
N ASP A 66 24.30 -33.87 4.90
CA ASP A 66 23.22 -34.50 4.14
C ASP A 66 22.74 -33.56 3.02
N ASN A 67 22.71 -34.06 1.78
CA ASN A 67 22.35 -33.28 0.60
C ASN A 67 20.89 -32.78 0.62
N ASN A 68 19.96 -33.53 1.22
CA ASN A 68 18.55 -33.16 1.32
C ASN A 68 18.35 -32.03 2.35
N ILE A 69 19.15 -32.05 3.42
CA ILE A 69 19.20 -30.97 4.41
C ILE A 69 19.80 -29.69 3.79
N LYS A 70 20.88 -29.81 3.01
CA LYS A 70 21.49 -28.66 2.32
C LYS A 70 20.56 -28.01 1.29
N GLU A 71 19.84 -28.80 0.51
CA GLU A 71 18.80 -28.33 -0.42
C GLU A 71 17.71 -27.53 0.30
N ARG A 72 17.21 -28.06 1.43
CA ARG A 72 16.21 -27.37 2.25
C ARG A 72 16.75 -26.08 2.85
N ILE A 73 17.97 -26.07 3.40
CA ILE A 73 18.62 -24.86 3.91
C ILE A 73 18.76 -23.81 2.80
N LYS A 74 19.08 -24.23 1.57
CA LYS A 74 19.18 -23.33 0.41
C LYS A 74 17.81 -22.71 0.05
N HIS A 75 16.73 -23.49 0.14
CA HIS A 75 15.37 -23.00 -0.16
C HIS A 75 14.85 -22.01 0.90
N PHE A 76 15.08 -22.30 2.19
CA PHE A 76 14.64 -21.46 3.30
C PHE A 76 15.61 -20.31 3.63
N GLY A 77 16.83 -20.34 3.09
CA GLY A 77 17.91 -19.41 3.39
C GLY A 77 17.57 -17.92 3.24
N PRO A 78 16.90 -17.47 2.16
CA PRO A 78 16.56 -16.05 2.00
C PRO A 78 15.59 -15.53 3.06
N VAL A 79 14.64 -16.35 3.50
CA VAL A 79 13.67 -16.00 4.55
C VAL A 79 14.38 -15.90 5.90
N LEU A 80 15.24 -16.87 6.20
CA LEU A 80 16.02 -16.88 7.43
C LEU A 80 17.01 -15.70 7.51
N ASP A 81 17.65 -15.31 6.39
CA ASP A 81 18.56 -14.15 6.35
C ASP A 81 17.82 -12.83 6.65
N ALA A 82 16.60 -12.67 6.13
CA ALA A 82 15.78 -11.49 6.39
C ALA A 82 15.36 -11.40 7.87
N ILE A 83 14.93 -12.52 8.46
CA ILE A 83 14.52 -12.59 9.87
C ILE A 83 15.71 -12.29 10.79
N VAL A 84 16.85 -12.95 10.55
CA VAL A 84 18.03 -12.79 11.40
C VAL A 84 18.59 -11.36 11.31
N LYS A 85 18.58 -10.72 10.13
CA LYS A 85 18.92 -9.30 9.99
C LYS A 85 17.99 -8.39 10.77
N SER A 86 16.67 -8.65 10.73
CA SER A 86 15.69 -7.84 11.45
C SER A 86 15.84 -7.93 12.97
N LEU A 87 16.33 -9.07 13.47
CA LEU A 87 16.55 -9.33 14.90
C LEU A 87 18.01 -9.07 15.33
N ASN A 88 18.88 -8.63 14.42
CA ASN A 88 20.30 -8.40 14.65
C ASN A 88 21.07 -9.63 15.21
N ILE A 89 20.71 -10.84 14.78
CA ILE A 89 21.31 -12.10 15.23
C ILE A 89 22.53 -12.44 14.33
N SER A 90 23.56 -13.06 14.90
CA SER A 90 24.76 -13.47 14.14
C SER A 90 24.61 -14.88 13.56
N ILE A 91 24.94 -15.07 12.27
CA ILE A 91 24.91 -16.37 11.61
C ILE A 91 26.33 -16.89 11.37
N PRO A 92 26.63 -18.19 11.64
CA PRO A 92 27.89 -18.83 11.28
C PRO A 92 28.22 -18.72 9.78
N LYS A 93 29.50 -18.51 9.45
CA LYS A 93 29.95 -18.29 8.07
C LYS A 93 29.63 -19.46 7.13
N GLU A 94 29.69 -20.71 7.61
CA GLU A 94 29.38 -21.87 6.76
C GLU A 94 27.90 -21.90 6.36
N LEU A 95 26.98 -21.57 7.29
CA LEU A 95 25.55 -21.50 7.01
C LEU A 95 25.25 -20.35 6.03
N LYS A 96 25.90 -19.19 6.24
CA LYS A 96 25.79 -18.01 5.38
C LYS A 96 26.23 -18.32 3.94
N SER A 97 27.26 -19.15 3.74
CA SER A 97 27.72 -19.55 2.41
C SER A 97 26.73 -20.43 1.64
N LEU A 98 25.92 -21.23 2.34
CA LEU A 98 24.89 -22.10 1.74
C LEU A 98 23.59 -21.35 1.44
N MET A 99 23.29 -20.31 2.21
CA MET A 99 22.15 -19.43 2.00
C MET A 99 22.36 -18.49 0.81
N VAL A 100 23.60 -18.33 0.34
CA VAL A 100 23.95 -17.50 -0.82
C VAL A 100 24.23 -18.39 -2.03
N THR A 101 23.27 -18.51 -2.95
CA THR A 101 23.49 -18.64 -4.42
C THR A 101 22.17 -18.90 -5.14
N ASN A 102 21.62 -17.88 -5.81
CA ASN A 102 21.99 -17.45 -7.15
C ASN A 102 21.53 -16.00 -7.29
N LYS A 103 22.22 -15.20 -8.13
CA LYS A 103 21.59 -14.06 -8.80
C LYS A 103 20.45 -14.62 -9.64
N SER A 104 19.32 -14.93 -9.01
CA SER A 104 18.06 -14.86 -9.72
C SER A 104 18.00 -13.41 -10.17
N VAL A 105 18.10 -13.21 -11.49
CA VAL A 105 17.41 -12.13 -12.18
C VAL A 105 16.24 -11.74 -11.30
N GLU A 106 16.20 -10.49 -10.82
CA GLU A 106 15.01 -9.96 -10.18
C GLU A 106 13.87 -10.12 -11.18
N ILE A 107 13.24 -11.28 -11.17
CA ILE A 107 11.85 -11.43 -11.52
C ILE A 107 11.20 -10.60 -10.43
N VAL A 108 11.02 -9.32 -10.75
CA VAL A 108 10.13 -8.42 -10.05
C VAL A 108 8.88 -9.24 -9.79
N ARG A 109 8.74 -9.75 -8.56
CA ARG A 109 7.50 -10.40 -8.16
C ARG A 109 6.43 -9.37 -8.44
N SER A 110 5.43 -9.76 -9.24
CA SER A 110 4.30 -8.89 -9.56
C SER A 110 3.83 -8.27 -8.24
N PRO A 111 3.67 -6.93 -8.13
CA PRO A 111 3.24 -6.29 -6.88
C PRO A 111 1.87 -6.76 -6.35
N MET A 112 1.24 -7.75 -7.01
CA MET A 112 -0.21 -7.99 -7.01
C MET A 112 -0.58 -9.48 -6.84
N THR A 113 0.29 -10.30 -6.23
CA THR A 113 0.05 -11.75 -5.99
C THR A 113 -1.09 -12.07 -5.01
N HIS A 114 -1.86 -11.08 -4.56
CA HIS A 114 -3.04 -11.25 -3.71
C HIS A 114 -4.37 -10.97 -4.45
N LEU A 115 -4.34 -10.66 -5.75
CA LEU A 115 -5.55 -10.62 -6.56
C LEU A 115 -5.89 -12.05 -7.00
N ASP A 116 -6.59 -12.80 -6.15
CA ASP A 116 -7.09 -14.13 -6.50
C ASP A 116 -7.91 -14.08 -7.81
N GLY A 117 -7.91 -15.21 -8.54
CA GLY A 117 -8.59 -15.41 -9.83
C GLY A 117 -10.12 -15.25 -9.84
N PHE A 118 -10.70 -14.62 -8.81
CA PHE A 118 -12.08 -14.14 -8.72
C PHE A 118 -12.17 -12.61 -8.79
N THR A 119 -11.21 -11.96 -9.46
CA THR A 119 -11.26 -10.50 -9.65
C THR A 119 -12.57 -10.13 -10.36
N PHE A 120 -13.32 -9.14 -9.88
CA PHE A 120 -14.52 -8.61 -10.55
C PHE A 120 -14.21 -7.83 -11.85
N LEU A 121 -13.04 -8.11 -12.44
CA LEU A 121 -12.54 -7.60 -13.71
C LEU A 121 -12.10 -8.81 -14.56
N PRO A 122 -13.05 -9.52 -15.20
CA PRO A 122 -12.76 -10.76 -15.94
C PRO A 122 -11.71 -10.59 -17.04
N GLN A 123 -11.55 -9.38 -17.59
CA GLN A 123 -10.53 -9.07 -18.59
C GLN A 123 -9.10 -9.24 -18.08
N LEU A 124 -8.89 -9.23 -16.76
CA LEU A 124 -7.57 -9.39 -16.15
C LEU A 124 -7.19 -10.86 -15.94
N TRP A 125 -8.13 -11.79 -16.12
CA TRP A 125 -7.89 -13.22 -15.92
C TRP A 125 -7.02 -13.84 -17.01
N ALA A 126 -6.90 -13.19 -18.18
CA ALA A 126 -6.13 -13.70 -19.31
C ALA A 126 -4.62 -13.56 -19.11
N HIS A 127 -4.14 -12.48 -18.48
CA HIS A 127 -2.71 -12.17 -18.34
C HIS A 127 -2.42 -11.37 -17.06
N GLU A 128 -1.58 -11.91 -16.18
CA GLU A 128 -1.08 -11.19 -14.98
C GLU A 128 -0.36 -9.87 -15.33
N ASP A 129 0.15 -9.75 -16.56
CA ASP A 129 0.81 -8.54 -17.05
C ASP A 129 -0.15 -7.35 -17.21
N ASN A 130 -1.47 -7.57 -17.31
CA ASN A 130 -2.47 -6.50 -17.40
C ASN A 130 -2.55 -5.65 -16.13
N LEU A 131 -1.97 -6.15 -15.04
CA LEU A 131 -1.87 -5.47 -13.75
C LEU A 131 -0.53 -4.74 -13.59
N ARG A 132 0.42 -4.93 -14.50
CA ARG A 132 1.72 -4.26 -14.46
C ARG A 132 1.63 -2.88 -15.13
N PRO A 133 2.15 -1.82 -14.51
CA PRO A 133 2.24 -0.52 -15.16
C PRO A 133 3.10 -0.59 -16.42
N PHE A 134 2.65 0.04 -17.52
CA PHE A 134 3.46 0.13 -18.75
C PHE A 134 4.48 1.29 -18.68
N ILE A 135 4.19 2.30 -17.86
CA ILE A 135 5.19 3.23 -17.35
C ILE A 135 5.47 2.83 -15.91
N LEU A 136 6.73 2.56 -15.60
CA LEU A 136 7.20 2.33 -14.24
C LEU A 136 8.54 3.05 -14.08
N HIS A 137 8.51 4.22 -13.45
CA HIS A 137 9.71 4.89 -12.97
C HIS A 137 9.71 4.82 -11.45
N SER A 138 10.63 4.06 -10.87
CA SER A 138 10.69 3.87 -9.42
C SER A 138 12.14 3.84 -8.95
N GLY A 139 12.37 4.46 -7.79
CA GLY A 139 13.63 4.33 -7.05
C GLY A 139 13.73 3.05 -6.20
N GLY A 140 12.73 2.17 -6.28
CA GLY A 140 12.70 0.91 -5.52
C GLY A 140 12.40 1.06 -4.03
N ARG A 141 12.05 2.27 -3.56
CA ARG A 141 11.76 2.57 -2.16
C ARG A 141 10.53 1.78 -1.67
N LYS A 142 10.69 1.14 -0.51
CA LYS A 142 9.69 0.30 0.17
C LYS A 142 9.85 0.47 1.68
N THR A 143 8.91 -0.11 2.45
CA THR A 143 8.93 -0.12 3.93
C THR A 143 9.00 1.27 4.56
N VAL A 144 8.36 2.26 3.93
CA VAL A 144 8.21 3.61 4.49
C VAL A 144 7.02 3.68 5.45
N SER A 145 6.97 4.66 6.36
CA SER A 145 5.77 4.83 7.19
C SER A 145 4.57 5.30 6.37
N MET A 146 4.77 6.25 5.44
CA MET A 146 3.69 6.96 4.73
C MET A 146 3.84 6.84 3.21
N VAL A 147 2.78 6.38 2.53
CA VAL A 147 2.68 6.36 1.07
C VAL A 147 1.57 7.31 0.62
N TYR A 148 1.89 8.30 -0.20
CA TYR A 148 0.94 9.27 -0.76
C TYR A 148 0.60 8.90 -2.20
N GLY A 149 -0.66 8.61 -2.48
CA GLY A 149 -1.14 8.32 -3.83
C GLY A 149 -1.74 9.56 -4.49
N ILE A 150 -1.21 9.96 -5.64
CA ILE A 150 -1.71 11.08 -6.47
C ILE A 150 -2.14 10.54 -7.84
N PRO A 151 -3.44 10.40 -8.11
CA PRO A 151 -3.95 10.13 -9.44
C PRO A 151 -4.01 11.44 -10.23
N THR A 152 -3.61 11.39 -11.50
CA THR A 152 -3.73 12.50 -12.44
C THR A 152 -4.30 12.02 -13.76
N VAL A 153 -5.16 12.85 -14.36
CA VAL A 153 -5.77 12.60 -15.67
C VAL A 153 -5.68 13.87 -16.50
N ARG A 154 -5.76 13.72 -17.82
CA ARG A 154 -5.66 14.84 -18.76
C ARG A 154 -6.86 15.76 -18.61
N ARG A 155 -6.60 17.00 -18.17
CA ARG A 155 -7.59 18.10 -18.17
C ARG A 155 -7.52 18.90 -19.47
N GLN A 156 -8.67 19.38 -19.93
CA GLN A 156 -8.75 20.21 -21.14
C GLN A 156 -8.16 21.61 -20.95
N LYS A 157 -8.29 22.19 -19.75
CA LYS A 157 -8.03 23.63 -19.52
C LYS A 157 -6.75 23.95 -18.75
N LYS A 158 -6.49 23.23 -17.66
CA LYS A 158 -5.35 23.51 -16.77
C LYS A 158 -4.84 22.22 -16.14
N ASN A 159 -3.52 22.05 -16.12
CA ASN A 159 -2.84 21.02 -15.33
C ASN A 159 -2.40 21.63 -14.00
N TYR A 160 -2.61 20.91 -12.90
CA TYR A 160 -2.27 21.33 -11.55
C TYR A 160 -1.17 20.46 -10.91
N LEU A 161 -0.87 19.30 -11.51
CA LEU A 161 -0.03 18.26 -10.93
C LEU A 161 1.33 18.77 -10.47
N ILE A 162 2.06 19.47 -11.34
CA ILE A 162 3.40 19.97 -11.01
C ILE A 162 3.36 20.96 -9.85
N GLN A 163 2.37 21.85 -9.82
CA GLN A 163 2.21 22.80 -8.72
C GLN A 163 1.93 22.06 -7.40
N THR A 164 1.06 21.07 -7.42
CA THR A 164 0.75 20.23 -6.26
C THR A 164 1.96 19.46 -5.77
N MET A 165 2.69 18.80 -6.66
CA MET A 165 3.89 18.03 -6.31
C MET A 165 4.99 18.92 -5.72
N VAL A 166 5.27 20.07 -6.33
CA VAL A 166 6.24 21.05 -5.82
C VAL A 166 5.81 21.56 -4.44
N ASN A 167 4.51 21.79 -4.22
CA ASN A 167 4.01 22.24 -2.93
C ASN A 167 4.14 21.16 -1.84
N ILE A 168 3.85 19.90 -2.15
CA ILE A 168 4.00 18.76 -1.24
C ILE A 168 5.45 18.61 -0.82
N VAL A 169 6.38 18.51 -1.77
CA VAL A 169 7.81 18.30 -1.50
C VAL A 169 8.40 19.45 -0.69
N ASN A 170 8.07 20.71 -1.03
CA ASN A 170 8.56 21.88 -0.29
C ASN A 170 8.04 21.98 1.15
N ASN A 171 6.93 21.30 1.46
CA ASN A 171 6.34 21.28 2.80
C ASN A 171 6.77 20.06 3.63
N MET A 172 7.67 19.21 3.09
CA MET A 172 8.33 18.12 3.81
C MET A 172 9.75 18.51 4.21
N ASN A 173 10.18 18.10 5.40
CA ASN A 173 11.59 18.12 5.78
C ASN A 173 12.31 16.81 5.35
N GLN A 174 13.63 16.75 5.51
CA GLN A 174 14.45 15.62 5.08
C GLN A 174 14.02 14.28 5.68
N ASN A 175 13.72 14.24 6.98
CA ASN A 175 13.27 13.00 7.64
C ASN A 175 11.90 12.55 7.12
N GLU A 176 10.98 13.49 6.88
CA GLU A 176 9.66 13.21 6.29
C GLU A 176 9.80 12.69 4.86
N MET A 177 10.73 13.23 4.08
CA MET A 177 11.04 12.76 2.73
C MET A 177 11.66 11.36 2.74
N GLU A 178 12.54 11.03 3.68
CA GLU A 178 13.14 9.69 3.80
C GLU A 178 12.13 8.63 4.24
N ASP A 179 11.18 9.00 5.10
CA ASP A 179 10.14 8.13 5.65
C ASP A 179 8.84 8.14 4.82
N SER A 180 8.89 8.62 3.58
CA SER A 180 7.73 8.59 2.69
C SER A 180 8.03 8.20 1.26
N LEU A 181 6.95 7.86 0.56
CA LEU A 181 6.92 7.63 -0.87
C LEU A 181 5.72 8.37 -1.45
N ILE A 182 5.94 9.10 -2.55
CA ILE A 182 4.88 9.72 -3.34
C ILE A 182 4.74 8.89 -4.62
N VAL A 183 3.55 8.35 -4.87
CA VAL A 183 3.24 7.60 -6.08
C VAL A 183 2.31 8.43 -6.94
N VAL A 184 2.78 8.87 -8.09
CA VAL A 184 1.98 9.56 -9.10
C VAL A 184 1.49 8.54 -10.13
N MET A 185 0.18 8.33 -10.19
CA MET A 185 -0.44 7.50 -11.22
C MET A 185 -1.04 8.38 -12.31
N ILE A 186 -0.49 8.26 -13.52
CA ILE A 186 -1.04 8.89 -14.72
C ILE A 186 -2.12 7.95 -15.27
N GLY A 187 -3.39 8.28 -15.00
CA GLY A 187 -4.56 7.51 -15.45
C GLY A 187 -4.86 7.74 -16.93
N GLU A 188 -3.86 7.65 -17.81
CA GLU A 188 -4.00 7.81 -19.26
C GLU A 188 -3.32 6.65 -19.97
N ILE A 189 -3.90 6.25 -21.10
CA ILE A 189 -3.41 5.13 -21.92
C ILE A 189 -2.62 5.60 -23.15
N ASP A 190 -2.69 6.90 -23.47
CA ASP A 190 -1.90 7.54 -24.52
C ASP A 190 -0.42 7.60 -24.10
N ARG A 191 0.40 6.76 -24.75
CA ARG A 191 1.83 6.61 -24.42
C ARG A 191 2.59 7.93 -24.56
N GLU A 192 2.32 8.71 -25.59
CA GLU A 192 3.01 9.99 -25.81
C GLU A 192 2.66 10.98 -24.70
N TYR A 193 1.38 11.08 -24.32
CA TYR A 193 0.95 11.89 -23.20
C TYR A 193 1.59 11.44 -21.88
N THR A 194 1.56 10.15 -21.56
CA THR A 194 2.17 9.64 -20.32
C THR A 194 3.67 9.90 -20.26
N GLN A 195 4.40 9.78 -21.38
CA GLN A 195 5.82 10.07 -21.47
C GLN A 195 6.12 11.55 -21.29
N ARG A 196 5.29 12.44 -21.87
CA ARG A 196 5.40 13.89 -21.67
C ARG A 196 5.22 14.27 -20.21
N VAL A 197 4.18 13.78 -19.55
CA VAL A 197 3.92 14.05 -18.12
C VAL A 197 5.04 13.47 -17.24
N THR A 198 5.50 12.26 -17.53
CA THR A 198 6.64 11.64 -16.83
C THR A 198 7.89 12.51 -16.95
N THR A 199 8.21 12.98 -18.16
CA THR A 199 9.35 13.85 -18.42
C THR A 199 9.21 15.19 -17.70
N GLU A 200 8.01 15.77 -17.69
CA GLU A 200 7.73 17.01 -16.97
C GLU A 200 7.96 16.87 -15.46
N ILE A 201 7.47 15.79 -14.83
CA ILE A 201 7.72 15.52 -13.41
C ILE A 201 9.23 15.41 -13.14
N LYS A 202 9.95 14.63 -13.95
CA LYS A 202 11.41 14.45 -13.80
C LYS A 202 12.19 15.75 -13.95
N ASN A 203 11.79 16.61 -14.88
CA ASN A 203 12.46 17.89 -15.11
C ASN A 203 12.18 18.92 -14.01
N ARG A 204 10.98 18.89 -13.42
CA ARG A 204 10.56 19.87 -12.40
C ARG A 204 10.91 19.45 -10.98
N LEU A 205 11.09 18.15 -10.74
CA LEU A 205 11.40 17.56 -9.42
C LEU A 205 12.53 16.52 -9.52
N PRO A 206 13.70 16.86 -10.10
CA PRO A 206 14.75 15.90 -10.35
C PRO A 206 15.29 15.27 -9.06
N GLU A 207 15.45 16.05 -7.99
CA GLU A 207 15.96 15.57 -6.70
C GLU A 207 15.01 14.58 -6.02
N ALA A 208 13.70 14.88 -6.03
CA ALA A 208 12.68 14.00 -5.47
C ALA A 208 12.59 12.67 -6.24
N VAL A 209 12.73 12.72 -7.57
CA VAL A 209 12.75 11.50 -8.39
C VAL A 209 14.05 10.71 -8.16
N ASN A 210 15.21 11.35 -8.24
CA ASN A 210 16.50 10.69 -8.14
C ASN A 210 16.77 10.08 -6.75
N SER A 211 16.23 10.69 -5.69
CA SER A 211 16.29 10.13 -4.33
C SER A 211 15.37 8.92 -4.11
N GLY A 212 14.47 8.62 -5.06
CA GLY A 212 13.46 7.58 -4.93
C GLY A 212 12.25 7.98 -4.07
N LEU A 213 12.06 9.28 -3.78
CA LEU A 213 10.87 9.80 -3.11
C LEU A 213 9.63 9.73 -4.01
N VAL A 214 9.80 9.79 -5.35
CA VAL A 214 8.69 9.79 -6.30
C VAL A 214 8.74 8.56 -7.21
N ASP A 215 7.67 7.77 -7.17
CA ASP A 215 7.35 6.77 -8.19
C ASP A 215 6.35 7.35 -9.20
N ILE A 216 6.52 7.02 -10.48
CA ILE A 216 5.61 7.40 -11.57
C ILE A 216 5.12 6.12 -12.25
N ILE A 217 3.80 5.92 -12.28
CA ILE A 217 3.17 4.75 -12.87
C ILE A 217 2.05 5.12 -13.85
N ALA A 218 1.79 4.26 -14.83
CA ALA A 218 0.60 4.36 -15.69
C ALA A 218 0.04 2.95 -15.97
N PRO A 219 -1.28 2.73 -15.82
CA PRO A 219 -1.91 1.43 -16.06
C PRO A 219 -1.96 1.11 -17.55
N THR A 220 -1.85 -0.17 -17.91
CA THR A 220 -2.02 -0.62 -19.29
C THR A 220 -3.46 -0.37 -19.78
N PRO A 221 -3.70 -0.22 -21.09
CA PRO A 221 -5.04 -0.15 -21.64
C PRO A 221 -5.93 -1.32 -21.23
N GLU A 222 -5.34 -2.52 -21.15
CA GLU A 222 -6.01 -3.78 -20.81
C GLU A 222 -6.49 -3.83 -19.36
N TYR A 223 -5.99 -2.94 -18.49
CA TYR A 223 -6.50 -2.80 -17.13
C TYR A 223 -7.99 -2.42 -17.13
N TYR A 224 -8.38 -1.51 -18.02
CA TYR A 224 -9.72 -0.96 -18.05
C TYR A 224 -10.70 -1.86 -18.79
N PRO A 225 -11.95 -1.99 -18.30
CA PRO A 225 -13.01 -2.65 -19.06
C PRO A 225 -13.45 -1.78 -20.23
N ASP A 226 -14.19 -2.39 -21.15
CA ASP A 226 -14.85 -1.68 -22.24
C ASP A 226 -15.92 -0.72 -21.69
N PHE A 227 -15.58 0.56 -21.59
CA PHE A 227 -16.49 1.58 -21.03
C PHE A 227 -17.77 1.79 -21.85
N SER A 228 -17.81 1.36 -23.11
CA SER A 228 -19.02 1.43 -23.92
C SER A 228 -20.12 0.47 -23.42
N LYS A 229 -19.75 -0.53 -22.61
CA LYS A 229 -20.63 -1.54 -22.03
C LYS A 229 -21.03 -1.26 -20.58
N LEU A 230 -20.66 -0.10 -20.03
CA LEU A 230 -21.06 0.28 -18.68
C LEU A 230 -22.58 0.42 -18.55
N ARG A 231 -23.07 0.15 -17.34
CA ARG A 231 -24.49 0.26 -17.02
C ARG A 231 -24.75 1.71 -16.65
N LEU A 232 -25.76 2.32 -17.24
CA LEU A 232 -26.21 3.63 -16.80
C LEU A 232 -26.89 3.49 -15.42
N THR A 233 -26.37 4.21 -14.43
CA THR A 233 -26.95 4.28 -13.08
C THR A 233 -27.10 5.74 -12.64
N LEU A 234 -27.89 5.98 -11.60
CA LEU A 234 -28.09 7.31 -10.98
C LEU A 234 -28.68 8.39 -11.90
N GLY A 235 -29.22 8.02 -13.07
CA GLY A 235 -29.71 8.97 -14.07
C GLY A 235 -28.60 9.74 -14.79
N ASP A 236 -27.36 9.26 -14.70
CA ASP A 236 -26.21 9.92 -15.30
C ASP A 236 -26.13 9.76 -16.82
N SER A 237 -25.51 10.74 -17.49
CA SER A 237 -25.06 10.56 -18.86
C SER A 237 -23.95 9.51 -18.96
N ARG A 238 -23.81 8.89 -20.14
CA ARG A 238 -22.75 7.91 -20.42
C ARG A 238 -21.35 8.44 -20.11
N ASP A 239 -21.08 9.70 -20.40
CA ASP A 239 -19.80 10.34 -20.10
C ASP A 239 -19.55 10.44 -18.60
N ARG A 240 -20.56 10.81 -17.81
CA ARG A 240 -20.44 10.89 -16.35
C ARG A 240 -20.25 9.50 -15.73
N VAL A 241 -20.97 8.50 -16.22
CA VAL A 241 -20.79 7.08 -15.81
C VAL A 241 -19.36 6.64 -16.10
N SER A 242 -18.88 6.84 -17.33
CA SER A 242 -17.52 6.47 -17.72
C SER A 242 -16.47 7.19 -16.87
N TRP A 243 -16.67 8.49 -16.61
CA TRP A 243 -15.77 9.29 -15.79
C TRP A 243 -15.67 8.78 -14.35
N ARG A 244 -16.80 8.56 -13.66
CA ARG A 244 -16.79 8.08 -12.26
C ARG A 244 -16.32 6.63 -12.15
N SER A 245 -16.65 5.80 -13.13
CA SER A 245 -16.20 4.40 -13.17
C SER A 245 -14.71 4.28 -13.40
N LYS A 246 -14.16 5.10 -14.30
CA LYS A 246 -12.72 5.19 -14.49
C LYS A 246 -12.03 5.68 -13.21
N GLN A 247 -12.56 6.70 -12.53
CA GLN A 247 -11.99 7.20 -11.27
C GLN A 247 -11.90 6.11 -10.18
N ASN A 248 -12.93 5.27 -10.03
CA ASN A 248 -12.91 4.15 -9.11
C ASN A 248 -11.77 3.15 -9.42
N LEU A 249 -11.60 2.81 -10.71
CA LEU A 249 -10.55 1.90 -11.16
C LEU A 249 -9.16 2.51 -11.02
N ASP A 250 -9.00 3.79 -11.35
CA ASP A 250 -7.76 4.55 -11.18
C ASP A 250 -7.30 4.50 -9.70
N TYR A 251 -8.21 4.71 -8.76
CA TYR A 251 -7.89 4.69 -7.33
C TYR A 251 -7.54 3.27 -6.88
N ALA A 252 -8.28 2.26 -7.35
CA ALA A 252 -7.96 0.87 -7.06
C ALA A 252 -6.57 0.48 -7.57
N PHE A 253 -6.20 0.84 -8.80
CA PHE A 253 -4.88 0.56 -9.37
C PHE A 253 -3.76 1.20 -8.56
N LEU A 254 -3.93 2.49 -8.24
CA LEU A 254 -2.97 3.23 -7.42
C LEU A 254 -2.81 2.62 -6.02
N MET A 255 -3.92 2.27 -5.36
CA MET A 255 -3.90 1.62 -4.04
C MET A 255 -3.23 0.25 -4.09
N MET A 256 -3.48 -0.55 -5.13
CA MET A 256 -2.83 -1.86 -5.33
C MET A 256 -1.31 -1.72 -5.42
N TYR A 257 -0.81 -0.74 -6.18
CA TYR A 257 0.63 -0.48 -6.26
C TYR A 257 1.23 0.01 -4.94
N CYS A 258 0.49 0.83 -4.18
CA CYS A 258 0.96 1.42 -2.94
C CYS A 258 0.93 0.47 -1.74
N GLN A 259 -0.02 -0.48 -1.71
CA GLN A 259 -0.27 -1.37 -0.57
C GLN A 259 1.00 -2.03 0.02
N PRO A 260 1.90 -2.65 -0.76
CA PRO A 260 3.07 -3.33 -0.19
C PRO A 260 4.21 -2.38 0.19
N LYS A 261 4.05 -1.05 0.06
CA LYS A 261 5.18 -0.10 0.12
C LYS A 261 5.33 0.63 1.45
N GLY A 262 4.32 0.64 2.30
CA GLY A 262 4.43 1.28 3.60
C GLY A 262 3.36 0.88 4.60
N SER A 263 3.36 1.52 5.76
CA SER A 263 2.43 1.24 6.86
C SER A 263 1.07 1.91 6.66
N PHE A 264 1.08 3.14 6.16
CA PHE A 264 -0.12 3.93 5.92
C PHE A 264 -0.17 4.47 4.50
N TYR A 265 -1.37 4.47 3.93
CA TYR A 265 -1.67 5.05 2.63
C TYR A 265 -2.51 6.31 2.80
N VAL A 266 -2.22 7.33 2.00
CA VAL A 266 -2.98 8.58 1.98
C VAL A 266 -3.42 8.88 0.55
N GLN A 267 -4.72 8.93 0.33
CA GLN A 267 -5.29 9.38 -0.94
C GLN A 267 -5.25 10.91 -1.00
N ILE A 268 -4.62 11.44 -2.05
CA ILE A 268 -4.64 12.86 -2.38
C ILE A 268 -5.02 13.05 -3.86
N GLU A 269 -5.22 14.30 -4.27
CA GLU A 269 -5.55 14.68 -5.65
C GLU A 269 -4.43 15.56 -6.23
N ASP A 270 -4.37 15.69 -7.55
CA ASP A 270 -3.32 16.41 -8.28
C ASP A 270 -3.56 17.93 -8.37
N ASP A 271 -4.55 18.45 -7.65
CA ASP A 271 -4.93 19.87 -7.61
C ASP A 271 -5.15 20.38 -6.19
N ILE A 272 -4.22 20.04 -5.29
CA ILE A 272 -4.22 20.46 -3.88
C ILE A 272 -2.99 21.28 -3.51
N ILE A 273 -3.09 21.98 -2.38
CA ILE A 273 -1.95 22.47 -1.58
C ILE A 273 -2.03 21.90 -0.17
N THR A 274 -0.87 21.73 0.48
CA THR A 274 -0.73 21.23 1.85
C THR A 274 -0.32 22.34 2.82
N LYS A 275 -0.59 22.12 4.12
CA LYS A 275 0.05 22.87 5.20
C LYS A 275 1.46 22.31 5.46
N PRO A 276 2.41 23.13 5.96
CA PRO A 276 3.67 22.62 6.50
C PRO A 276 3.42 21.56 7.58
N GLN A 277 4.34 20.61 7.73
CA GLN A 277 4.30 19.53 8.73
C GLN A 277 3.10 18.57 8.59
N PHE A 278 2.38 18.59 7.45
CA PHE A 278 1.25 17.69 7.23
C PHE A 278 1.64 16.22 7.43
N HIS A 279 2.83 15.81 6.99
CA HIS A 279 3.34 14.45 7.19
C HIS A 279 3.45 14.11 8.68
N THR A 280 4.19 14.90 9.45
CA THR A 280 4.37 14.67 10.89
C THR A 280 3.03 14.64 11.64
N ILE A 281 2.12 15.56 11.33
CA ILE A 281 0.79 15.62 11.97
C ILE A 281 -0.01 14.34 11.68
N MET A 282 -0.05 13.89 10.42
CA MET A 282 -0.79 12.69 10.04
C MET A 282 -0.20 11.43 10.69
N LYS A 283 1.12 11.26 10.60
CA LYS A 283 1.82 10.10 11.17
C LYS A 283 1.61 10.03 12.68
N ASN A 284 1.80 11.14 13.39
CA ASN A 284 1.61 11.17 14.84
C ASN A 284 0.17 10.89 15.24
N THR A 285 -0.81 11.42 14.49
CA THR A 285 -2.23 11.16 14.74
C THR A 285 -2.54 9.66 14.62
N ALA A 286 -2.02 9.00 13.58
CA ALA A 286 -2.20 7.56 13.38
C ALA A 286 -1.54 6.73 14.48
N LEU A 287 -0.30 7.05 14.84
CA LEU A 287 0.42 6.37 15.91
C LEU A 287 -0.25 6.55 17.28
N GLN A 288 -0.74 7.75 17.58
CA GLN A 288 -1.49 8.02 18.81
C GLN A 288 -2.82 7.25 18.86
N SER A 289 -3.54 7.19 17.73
CA SER A 289 -4.79 6.42 17.64
C SER A 289 -4.54 4.93 17.91
N ILE A 290 -3.45 4.38 17.37
CA ILE A 290 -3.01 3.00 17.65
C ILE A 290 -2.63 2.82 19.12
N ALA A 291 -1.80 3.71 19.67
CA ALA A 291 -1.35 3.64 21.07
C ALA A 291 -2.51 3.70 22.07
N ASN A 292 -3.57 4.43 21.75
CA ASN A 292 -4.78 4.55 22.55
C ASN A 292 -5.74 3.36 22.39
N GLY A 293 -5.42 2.39 21.53
CA GLY A 293 -6.30 1.26 21.22
C GLY A 293 -7.59 1.69 20.51
N GLN A 294 -7.61 2.84 19.85
CA GLN A 294 -8.78 3.33 19.13
C GLN A 294 -8.94 2.53 17.83
N GLU A 295 -10.10 1.92 17.64
CA GLU A 295 -10.46 1.31 16.37
C GLU A 295 -10.85 2.40 15.36
N TRP A 296 -10.28 2.33 14.16
CA TRP A 296 -10.60 3.22 13.03
C TRP A 296 -10.37 2.48 11.71
N PHE A 297 -11.08 2.90 10.66
CA PHE A 297 -10.85 2.48 9.27
C PHE A 297 -10.31 3.64 8.42
N ILE A 298 -10.73 4.87 8.70
CA ILE A 298 -10.31 6.09 8.01
C ILE A 298 -9.91 7.14 9.04
N LEU A 299 -8.72 7.72 8.87
CA LEU A 299 -8.38 9.02 9.47
C LEU A 299 -8.55 10.09 8.40
N ASP A 300 -9.44 11.04 8.64
CA ASP A 300 -9.84 12.05 7.66
C ASP A 300 -9.23 13.41 7.99
N PHE A 301 -8.25 13.82 7.17
CA PHE A 301 -7.57 15.10 7.23
C PHE A 301 -8.06 16.10 6.16
N GLY A 302 -9.10 15.72 5.41
CA GLY A 302 -9.73 16.53 4.39
C GLY A 302 -11.10 17.06 4.81
N GLU A 303 -11.58 18.06 4.07
CA GLU A 303 -12.97 18.53 4.20
C GLU A 303 -13.83 18.22 2.98
N LEU A 304 -13.20 17.87 1.86
CA LEU A 304 -13.85 17.73 0.57
C LEU A 304 -13.48 16.39 -0.06
N GLY A 305 -14.50 15.62 -0.41
CA GLY A 305 -14.39 14.36 -1.14
C GLY A 305 -13.38 13.38 -0.53
N PHE A 306 -12.68 12.65 -1.40
CA PHE A 306 -11.69 11.64 -1.06
C PHE A 306 -10.30 12.20 -0.69
N ILE A 307 -10.09 13.52 -0.74
CA ILE A 307 -8.78 14.11 -0.43
C ILE A 307 -8.45 13.91 1.06
N GLY A 308 -7.20 13.56 1.34
CA GLY A 308 -6.66 13.51 2.71
C GLY A 308 -7.18 12.35 3.54
N LYS A 309 -7.71 11.31 2.88
CA LYS A 309 -8.17 10.08 3.54
C LYS A 309 -6.99 9.15 3.76
N MET A 310 -6.71 8.84 5.01
CA MET A 310 -5.62 7.97 5.41
C MET A 310 -6.15 6.61 5.87
N PHE A 311 -5.48 5.55 5.42
CA PHE A 311 -5.81 4.15 5.68
C PHE A 311 -4.56 3.40 6.14
N ARG A 312 -4.73 2.31 6.90
CA ARG A 312 -3.66 1.32 7.04
C ARG A 312 -3.48 0.61 5.71
N CYS A 313 -2.23 0.38 5.29
CA CYS A 313 -1.98 -0.38 4.07
C CYS A 313 -2.51 -1.83 4.17
N SER A 314 -2.55 -2.42 5.37
CA SER A 314 -3.19 -3.72 5.61
C SER A 314 -4.68 -3.75 5.23
N ASP A 315 -5.37 -2.62 5.39
CA ASP A 315 -6.81 -2.50 5.21
C ASP A 315 -7.20 -2.16 3.77
N LEU A 316 -6.22 -1.74 2.94
CA LEU A 316 -6.46 -1.38 1.54
C LEU A 316 -7.03 -2.53 0.73
N SER A 317 -6.73 -3.79 1.06
CA SER A 317 -7.29 -4.96 0.38
C SER A 317 -8.82 -4.92 0.33
N TRP A 318 -9.47 -4.56 1.44
CA TRP A 318 -10.93 -4.40 1.50
C TRP A 318 -11.42 -3.27 0.61
N LEU A 319 -10.76 -2.12 0.66
CA LEU A 319 -11.17 -0.94 -0.10
C LEU A 319 -10.97 -1.15 -1.61
N ILE A 320 -9.82 -1.69 -2.01
CA ILE A 320 -9.50 -2.04 -3.41
C ILE A 320 -10.59 -2.95 -3.98
N GLN A 321 -10.90 -4.05 -3.29
CA GLN A 321 -11.90 -5.00 -3.77
C GLN A 321 -13.29 -4.38 -3.84
N TYR A 322 -13.67 -3.56 -2.84
CA TYR A 322 -14.95 -2.87 -2.85
C TYR A 322 -15.08 -1.87 -4.01
N LEU A 323 -14.02 -1.09 -4.29
CA LEU A 323 -13.98 -0.18 -5.43
C LEU A 323 -14.07 -0.95 -6.75
N ILE A 324 -13.37 -2.08 -6.88
CA ILE A 324 -13.40 -2.94 -8.05
C ILE A 324 -14.77 -3.62 -8.23
N MET A 325 -15.45 -4.01 -7.15
CA MET A 325 -16.78 -4.61 -7.22
C MET A 325 -17.84 -3.63 -7.73
N PHE A 326 -17.77 -2.38 -7.26
CA PHE A 326 -18.84 -1.41 -7.45
C PHE A 326 -18.44 -0.23 -8.35
N TYR A 327 -17.36 -0.37 -9.14
CA TYR A 327 -16.82 0.71 -9.96
C TYR A 327 -17.87 1.31 -10.93
N ASN A 328 -18.78 0.49 -11.45
CA ASN A 328 -19.86 0.88 -12.37
C ASN A 328 -21.06 1.53 -11.65
N ASP A 329 -21.22 1.26 -10.36
CA ASP A 329 -22.46 1.54 -9.63
C ASP A 329 -22.57 2.97 -9.10
N GLN A 330 -21.51 3.44 -8.43
CA GLN A 330 -21.52 4.71 -7.70
C GLN A 330 -20.18 5.45 -7.82
N PRO A 331 -20.14 6.78 -7.60
CA PRO A 331 -18.88 7.52 -7.52
C PRO A 331 -18.08 7.15 -6.25
N VAL A 332 -16.77 7.37 -6.29
CA VAL A 332 -15.83 6.91 -5.26
C VAL A 332 -16.14 7.40 -3.84
N ASP A 333 -16.62 8.64 -3.69
CA ASP A 333 -17.01 9.20 -2.39
C ASP A 333 -18.18 8.43 -1.75
N TRP A 334 -19.12 7.96 -2.58
CA TRP A 334 -20.27 7.19 -2.12
C TRP A 334 -19.89 5.75 -1.80
N LEU A 335 -18.97 5.16 -2.58
CA LEU A 335 -18.42 3.86 -2.28
C LEU A 335 -17.65 3.86 -0.96
N LEU A 336 -16.91 4.94 -0.67
CA LEU A 336 -16.21 5.10 0.60
C LEU A 336 -17.18 5.16 1.79
N ASP A 337 -18.25 5.93 1.66
CA ASP A 337 -19.31 5.96 2.68
C ASP A 337 -19.99 4.60 2.84
N GLY A 338 -20.25 3.91 1.72
CA GLY A 338 -20.89 2.60 1.67
C GLY A 338 -20.08 1.49 2.33
N ILE A 339 -18.75 1.43 2.12
CA ILE A 339 -17.90 0.43 2.80
C ILE A 339 -17.84 0.68 4.31
N VAL A 340 -17.79 1.94 4.74
CA VAL A 340 -17.81 2.28 6.18
C VAL A 340 -19.16 1.94 6.79
N GLU A 341 -20.26 2.23 6.09
CA GLU A 341 -21.60 1.80 6.51
C GLU A 341 -21.71 0.28 6.63
N THR A 342 -21.17 -0.47 5.67
CA THR A 342 -21.17 -1.93 5.68
C THR A 342 -20.35 -2.50 6.85
N LYS A 343 -19.25 -1.83 7.22
CA LYS A 343 -18.40 -2.23 8.34
C LYS A 343 -18.98 -1.85 9.71
N ALA A 344 -19.69 -0.73 9.79
CA ALA A 344 -20.15 -0.15 11.05
C ALA A 344 -21.59 -0.55 11.42
N CYS A 345 -22.49 -0.64 10.44
CA CYS A 345 -23.93 -0.61 10.68
C CYS A 345 -24.56 -1.99 10.55
N GLY A 346 -25.33 -2.38 11.58
CA GLY A 346 -26.19 -3.55 11.50
C GLY A 346 -27.40 -3.32 10.58
N TYR A 347 -28.11 -4.41 10.24
CA TYR A 347 -29.27 -4.41 9.33
C TYR A 347 -30.32 -3.33 9.66
N TYR A 348 -30.66 -3.17 10.95
CA TYR A 348 -31.67 -2.20 11.40
C TYR A 348 -31.15 -0.74 11.48
N LYS A 349 -29.88 -0.49 11.13
CA LYS A 349 -29.21 0.83 11.12
C LYS A 349 -29.33 1.65 12.41
N MET A 350 -29.64 1.02 13.54
CA MET A 350 -29.68 1.68 14.84
C MET A 350 -28.31 2.27 15.18
N ASN A 351 -28.27 3.55 15.56
CA ASN A 351 -27.04 4.27 15.89
C ASN A 351 -25.97 4.29 14.77
N CYS A 352 -26.34 4.00 13.52
CA CYS A 352 -25.41 3.84 12.41
C CYS A 352 -24.47 5.04 12.22
N ARG A 353 -24.99 6.27 12.33
CA ARG A 353 -24.15 7.48 12.25
C ARG A 353 -23.00 7.47 13.25
N ARG A 354 -23.30 7.22 14.54
CA ARG A 354 -22.30 7.18 15.61
C ARG A 354 -21.28 6.05 15.37
N LEU A 355 -21.73 4.90 14.89
CA LEU A 355 -20.84 3.77 14.61
C LEU A 355 -19.93 4.07 13.40
N LYS A 356 -20.44 4.75 12.37
CA LYS A 356 -19.63 5.25 11.25
C LYS A 356 -18.61 6.27 11.74
N ASP A 357 -19.00 7.21 12.59
CA ASP A 357 -18.10 8.25 13.14
C ASP A 357 -16.95 7.65 13.97
N ASN A 358 -17.14 6.48 14.59
CA ASN A 358 -16.07 5.75 15.27
C ASN A 358 -15.03 5.20 14.29
N LEU A 359 -15.46 4.68 13.13
CA LEU A 359 -14.57 4.13 12.11
C LEU A 359 -14.00 5.20 11.17
N TRP A 360 -14.73 6.29 10.95
CA TRP A 360 -14.33 7.44 10.13
C TRP A 360 -14.00 8.61 11.05
N VAL A 361 -12.78 8.61 11.56
CA VAL A 361 -12.33 9.60 12.54
C VAL A 361 -11.94 10.87 11.81
N LYS A 362 -12.75 11.90 11.98
CA LYS A 362 -12.43 13.23 11.44
C LYS A 362 -11.37 13.91 12.31
N CYS A 363 -10.24 14.25 11.72
CA CYS A 363 -9.17 14.94 12.41
C CYS A 363 -9.46 16.44 12.52
N ASN A 364 -9.10 17.05 13.65
CA ASN A 364 -9.42 18.45 13.96
C ASN A 364 -8.73 19.46 13.02
N GLN A 365 -7.70 19.04 12.29
CA GLN A 365 -6.92 19.92 11.43
C GLN A 365 -7.07 19.53 9.96
N THR A 366 -7.65 20.43 9.17
CA THR A 366 -7.64 20.30 7.71
C THR A 366 -6.23 20.61 7.18
N LEU A 367 -5.61 19.62 6.56
CA LEU A 367 -4.22 19.71 6.07
C LEU A 367 -4.12 20.01 4.58
N PHE A 368 -5.21 19.80 3.84
CA PHE A 368 -5.27 19.91 2.39
C PHE A 368 -6.30 20.94 1.95
N GLN A 369 -5.97 21.70 0.90
CA GLN A 369 -6.88 22.63 0.26
C GLN A 369 -6.89 22.38 -1.25
N HIS A 370 -8.08 22.07 -1.78
CA HIS A 370 -8.30 21.92 -3.21
C HIS A 370 -8.20 23.28 -3.93
N ILE A 371 -7.44 23.34 -5.01
CA ILE A 371 -7.20 24.53 -5.84
C ILE A 371 -7.67 24.34 -7.30
N GLY A 372 -8.13 23.13 -7.65
CA GLY A 372 -8.68 22.82 -8.97
C GLY A 372 -9.97 23.58 -9.26
N ILE A 373 -9.93 24.56 -10.18
CA ILE A 373 -11.15 25.24 -10.62
C ILE A 373 -11.82 24.46 -11.76
N TRP A 374 -11.00 23.88 -12.63
CA TRP A 374 -11.43 23.12 -13.79
C TRP A 374 -11.35 21.63 -13.50
N SER A 375 -12.51 20.97 -13.48
CA SER A 375 -12.57 19.53 -13.30
C SER A 375 -12.02 18.79 -14.52
N SER A 376 -11.60 17.54 -14.30
CA SER A 376 -11.36 16.58 -15.37
C SER A 376 -12.65 16.13 -16.06
N LEU A 377 -13.82 16.24 -15.40
CA LEU A 377 -15.11 16.07 -16.07
C LEU A 377 -15.42 17.31 -16.92
N PRO A 378 -15.54 17.19 -18.26
CA PRO A 378 -15.77 18.34 -19.13
C PRO A 378 -16.98 19.17 -18.70
N GLY A 379 -16.82 20.49 -18.67
CA GLY A 379 -17.87 21.44 -18.28
C GLY A 379 -18.08 21.62 -16.78
N LYS A 380 -17.54 20.76 -15.91
CA LYS A 380 -17.69 20.90 -14.45
C LYS A 380 -16.67 21.90 -13.88
N ILE A 381 -17.18 22.92 -13.19
CA ILE A 381 -16.37 23.92 -12.46
C ILE A 381 -16.46 23.61 -10.97
N GLN A 382 -15.32 23.48 -10.31
CA GLN A 382 -15.23 23.26 -8.87
C GLN A 382 -14.75 24.54 -8.18
N ARG A 383 -15.55 25.08 -7.25
CA ARG A 383 -15.20 26.28 -6.47
C ARG A 383 -15.16 26.02 -4.97
N ALA A 384 -15.45 24.80 -4.54
CA ALA A 384 -15.42 24.43 -3.14
C ALA A 384 -14.01 24.63 -2.56
N LYS A 385 -13.97 25.22 -1.37
CA LYS A 385 -12.76 25.36 -0.56
C LYS A 385 -13.01 24.78 0.83
N ALA A 386 -11.95 24.31 1.47
CA ALA A 386 -12.01 23.88 2.85
C ALA A 386 -12.29 25.10 3.74
N ARG A 387 -13.30 25.00 4.60
CA ARG A 387 -13.75 26.07 5.49
C ARG A 387 -12.72 26.38 6.56
N HIS A 388 -12.00 25.38 7.06
CA HIS A 388 -11.03 25.53 8.16
C HIS A 388 -9.56 25.53 7.70
N PHE A 389 -9.33 25.76 6.40
CA PHE A 389 -7.97 25.97 5.88
C PHE A 389 -7.53 27.43 6.08
N ASN A 390 -6.90 27.71 7.22
CA ASN A 390 -6.45 29.05 7.57
C ASN A 390 -5.30 29.51 6.64
N SER A 391 -5.59 30.45 5.74
CA SER A 391 -4.81 30.74 4.55
C SER A 391 -3.78 31.88 4.68
N ARG A 392 -3.04 31.97 5.80
CA ARG A 392 -1.88 32.89 5.86
C ARG A 392 -0.75 32.52 4.88
N ILE A 393 -0.88 31.37 4.20
CA ILE A 393 0.11 30.80 3.26
C ILE A 393 -0.08 31.33 1.82
N LEU A 394 -1.22 31.94 1.46
CA LEU A 394 -1.49 32.37 0.07
C LEU A 394 -0.85 33.71 -0.34
N LEU A 395 -0.20 34.45 0.57
CA LEU A 395 0.32 35.81 0.30
C LEU A 395 1.82 35.91 0.03
N TYR A 396 2.59 34.81 0.10
CA TYR A 396 4.01 34.81 -0.21
C TYR A 396 4.29 33.90 -1.40
N LYS A 397 4.08 34.39 -2.64
CA LYS A 397 4.78 33.97 -3.89
C LYS A 397 4.09 34.52 -5.17
N ASN A 398 3.81 35.82 -5.19
CA ASN A 398 3.50 36.55 -6.43
C ASN A 398 4.46 37.74 -6.63
N ASN A 399 5.73 37.58 -6.24
CA ASN A 399 6.82 38.46 -6.65
C ASN A 399 7.99 37.55 -7.03
N HIS A 400 8.15 37.31 -8.33
CA HIS A 400 9.38 37.25 -9.12
C HIS A 400 9.08 36.68 -10.49
#